data_AF-A0A4Q3YIH1-F1
#
_entry.id   AF-A0A4Q3YIH1-F1
#
_cell.length_a   1.000
_cell.length_b   1.000
_cell.length_c   1.000
_cell.angle_alpha   90.00
_cell.angle_beta   90.00
_cell.angle_gamma   90.00
#
_symmetry.space_group_name_H-M   'P 1'
#
loop_
_entity.id
_entity.type
_entity.pdbx_description
1 polymer ?
#
loop_
_entity_poly.entity_id
_entity_poly.type
_entity_poly.pdbx_seq_one_letter_code
_entity_poly.pdbx_strand_id
1 'polypeptide(L)'
;LQLCAQALCLEEMTGRSVRQGAVYSIKTKRRRVVEFTEALREEAVLTTEQIRALQTAPWHEPLPQAVNDKRCPKCSLLDACVPATVIAAREVRLRRELFVPLTVA
;
A
#
# COMPACT_ATOMS: atom_id res chain seq x y z
N LEU A 1 6.43 -9.91 1.91
CA LEU A 1 5.73 -9.50 0.68
C LEU A 1 6.67 -9.13 -0.46
N GLN A 2 7.33 -7.97 -0.45
CA GLN A 2 8.14 -7.50 -1.60
C GLN A 2 9.16 -8.54 -2.12
N LEU A 3 9.95 -9.14 -1.24
CA LEU A 3 10.93 -10.17 -1.62
C LEU A 3 10.28 -11.43 -2.24
N CYS A 4 9.09 -11.81 -1.79
CA CYS A 4 8.33 -12.92 -2.37
C CYS A 4 7.81 -12.55 -3.77
N ALA A 5 7.31 -11.32 -3.95
CA ALA A 5 6.87 -10.84 -5.26
C ALA A 5 8.04 -10.85 -6.28
N GLN A 6 9.25 -10.47 -5.86
CA GLN A 6 10.45 -10.58 -6.70
C GLN A 6 10.76 -12.02 -7.11
N ALA A 7 10.57 -12.97 -6.20
CA ALA A 7 10.75 -14.39 -6.49
C ALA A 7 9.74 -14.88 -7.54
N LEU A 8 8.48 -14.48 -7.43
CA LEU A 8 7.45 -14.79 -8.43
C LEU A 8 7.84 -14.25 -9.82
N CYS A 9 8.33 -13.01 -9.91
CA CYS A 9 8.81 -12.46 -11.18
C CYS A 9 9.98 -13.27 -11.75
N LEU A 10 10.94 -13.69 -10.92
CA LEU A 10 12.06 -14.52 -11.38
C LEU A 10 11.61 -15.91 -11.84
N GLU A 11 10.65 -16.52 -11.14
CA GLU A 11 10.04 -17.79 -11.54
C GLU A 11 9.38 -17.67 -12.92
N GLU A 12 8.60 -16.61 -13.15
CA GLU A 12 7.95 -16.32 -14.44
C GLU A 12 8.98 -16.10 -15.56
N MET A 13 10.03 -15.31 -15.29
CA MET A 13 11.06 -14.99 -16.27
C MET A 13 11.94 -16.19 -16.64
N THR A 14 12.17 -17.12 -15.71
CA THR A 14 13.20 -18.17 -15.86
C THR A 14 12.64 -19.59 -15.90
N GLY A 15 11.37 -19.80 -15.55
CA GLY A 15 10.75 -21.12 -15.40
C GLY A 15 11.32 -21.95 -14.25
N ARG A 16 12.13 -21.37 -13.35
CA ARG A 16 12.79 -22.08 -12.25
C ARG A 16 12.18 -21.70 -10.90
N SER A 17 11.82 -22.70 -10.10
CA SER A 17 11.27 -22.47 -8.76
C SER A 17 12.26 -21.78 -7.82
N VAL A 18 11.79 -20.78 -7.09
CA VAL A 18 12.53 -20.05 -6.05
C VAL A 18 11.78 -20.25 -4.73
N ARG A 19 12.32 -21.07 -3.82
CA ARG A 19 11.62 -21.43 -2.57
C ARG A 19 11.89 -20.52 -1.38
N GLN A 20 12.95 -19.71 -1.46
CA GLN A 20 13.36 -18.80 -0.39
C GLN A 20 14.20 -17.65 -0.94
N GLY A 21 14.29 -16.58 -0.17
CA GLY A 21 15.20 -15.46 -0.41
C GLY A 21 15.79 -14.94 0.89
N ALA A 22 16.59 -13.88 0.81
CA ALA A 22 17.13 -13.25 2.01
C ALA A 22 17.13 -11.73 1.92
N VAL A 23 16.76 -11.08 3.02
CA VAL A 23 16.95 -9.63 3.20
C VAL A 23 18.27 -9.40 3.93
N TYR A 24 19.17 -8.62 3.32
CA TYR A 24 20.44 -8.26 3.93
C TYR A 24 20.36 -6.89 4.60
N SER A 25 20.74 -6.82 5.88
CA SER A 25 20.84 -5.57 6.63
C SER A 25 22.28 -5.06 6.63
N ILE A 26 22.49 -3.85 6.08
CA ILE A 26 23.82 -3.21 6.05
C ILE A 26 24.30 -2.83 7.45
N LYS A 27 23.39 -2.40 8.34
CA LYS A 27 23.74 -1.98 9.71
C LYS A 27 24.24 -3.14 10.55
N THR A 28 23.57 -4.30 10.46
CA THR A 28 23.90 -5.47 11.30
C THR A 28 24.77 -6.50 10.57
N LYS A 29 25.01 -6.32 9.26
CA LYS A 29 25.72 -7.25 8.38
C LYS A 29 25.15 -8.67 8.39
N ARG A 30 23.85 -8.82 8.66
CA ARG A 30 23.15 -10.11 8.74
C ARG A 30 22.14 -10.27 7.61
N ARG A 31 22.00 -11.51 7.13
CA ARG A 31 20.92 -11.95 6.23
C ARG A 31 19.80 -12.55 7.07
N ARG A 32 18.57 -12.12 6.84
CA ARG A 32 17.38 -12.80 7.32
C ARG A 32 16.81 -13.61 6.17
N VAL A 33 16.85 -14.93 6.29
CA VAL A 33 16.21 -15.84 5.32
C VAL A 33 14.70 -15.74 5.48
N VAL A 34 14.00 -15.77 4.34
CA VAL A 34 12.55 -15.78 4.25
C VAL A 34 12.18 -16.93 3.34
N GLU A 35 11.48 -17.93 3.91
CA GLU A 35 10.87 -19.00 3.13
C GLU A 35 9.60 -18.48 2.45
N PHE A 36 9.40 -18.86 1.19
CA PHE A 36 8.22 -18.45 0.41
C PHE A 36 7.13 -19.51 0.53
N THR A 37 6.52 -19.55 1.70
CA THR A 37 5.34 -20.37 1.99
C THR A 37 4.17 -20.02 1.09
N GLU A 38 3.23 -20.95 0.89
CA GLU A 38 2.04 -20.70 0.06
C GLU A 38 1.25 -19.49 0.53
N ALA A 39 0.97 -19.38 1.83
CA ALA A 39 0.26 -18.22 2.40
C ALA A 39 0.94 -16.87 2.07
N LEU A 40 2.28 -16.83 2.07
CA LEU A 40 3.04 -15.62 1.72
C LEU A 40 2.97 -15.29 0.22
N ARG A 41 2.87 -16.32 -0.63
CA ARG A 41 2.69 -16.17 -2.08
C ARG A 41 1.29 -15.66 -2.39
N GLU A 42 0.26 -16.26 -1.80
CA GLU A 42 -1.13 -15.80 -1.89
C GLU A 42 -1.27 -14.35 -1.43
N GLU A 43 -0.69 -13.99 -0.27
CA GLU A 43 -0.72 -12.62 0.24
C GLU A 43 -0.02 -11.64 -0.72
N ALA A 44 1.08 -12.05 -1.36
CA ALA A 44 1.78 -11.23 -2.34
C ALA A 44 0.95 -11.00 -3.62
N VAL A 45 0.27 -12.04 -4.12
CA VAL A 45 -0.63 -11.95 -5.28
C VAL A 45 -1.82 -11.05 -4.96
N LEU A 46 -2.54 -11.31 -3.87
CA LEU A 46 -3.69 -10.52 -3.43
C LEU A 46 -3.33 -9.05 -3.22
N THR A 47 -2.21 -8.76 -2.57
CA THR A 47 -1.74 -7.38 -2.37
C THR A 47 -1.46 -6.70 -3.70
N THR A 48 -0.90 -7.42 -4.67
CA THR A 48 -0.60 -6.89 -6.00
C THR A 48 -1.88 -6.56 -6.77
N GLU A 49 -2.90 -7.42 -6.69
CA GLU A 49 -4.21 -7.19 -7.29
C GLU A 49 -4.91 -5.98 -6.68
N GLN A 50 -4.89 -5.85 -5.35
CA GLN A 50 -5.46 -4.68 -4.65
C GLN A 50 -4.78 -3.38 -5.06
N ILE A 51 -3.45 -3.36 -5.17
CA ILE A 51 -2.72 -2.17 -5.63
C ILE A 51 -3.10 -1.84 -7.07
N ARG A 52 -3.20 -2.84 -7.96
CA ARG A 52 -3.58 -2.63 -9.35
C ARG A 52 -5.00 -2.09 -9.46
N ALA A 53 -5.95 -2.61 -8.67
CA ALA A 53 -7.31 -2.11 -8.62
C ALA A 53 -7.36 -0.62 -8.24
N LEU A 54 -6.55 -0.19 -7.25
CA LEU A 54 -6.43 1.22 -6.86
C LEU A 54 -5.84 2.09 -7.98
N GLN A 55 -4.91 1.57 -8.78
CA GLN A 55 -4.30 2.31 -9.89
C GLN A 55 -5.24 2.48 -11.08
N THR A 56 -6.13 1.51 -11.32
CA THR A 56 -7.09 1.54 -12.44
C THR A 56 -8.45 2.10 -12.06
N ALA A 57 -8.69 2.37 -10.78
CA ALA A 57 -9.94 2.93 -10.31
C ALA A 57 -10.17 4.33 -10.91
N PRO A 58 -11.42 4.70 -11.25
CA PRO A 58 -11.75 6.06 -11.63
C PRO A 58 -11.32 7.06 -10.55
N TRP A 59 -10.92 8.27 -10.94
CA TRP A 59 -10.42 9.27 -9.99
C TRP A 59 -11.44 9.67 -8.90
N HIS A 60 -12.73 9.47 -9.16
CA HIS A 60 -13.81 9.75 -8.20
C HIS A 60 -14.06 8.61 -7.21
N GLU A 61 -13.46 7.43 -7.42
CA GLU A 61 -13.57 6.32 -6.48
C GLU A 61 -12.79 6.67 -5.20
N PRO A 62 -13.41 6.51 -4.02
CA PRO A 62 -12.75 6.85 -2.77
C PRO A 62 -11.52 5.96 -2.54
N LEU A 63 -10.37 6.60 -2.27
CA LEU A 63 -9.19 5.91 -1.75
C LEU A 63 -9.49 5.27 -0.38
N PRO A 64 -8.74 4.22 0.00
CA PRO A 64 -8.82 3.66 1.35
C PRO A 64 -8.67 4.75 2.42
N GLN A 65 -9.45 4.63 3.49
CA GLN A 65 -9.46 5.63 4.56
C GLN A 65 -8.05 5.82 5.14
N ALA A 66 -7.68 7.08 5.35
CA ALA A 66 -6.42 7.41 5.99
C ALA A 66 -6.37 6.84 7.41
N VAL A 67 -5.26 6.22 7.77
CA VAL A 67 -5.11 5.48 9.04
C VAL A 67 -4.73 6.37 10.23
N ASN A 68 -4.12 7.53 9.96
CA ASN A 68 -3.63 8.49 10.95
C ASN A 68 -2.88 7.87 12.15
N ASP A 69 -2.00 6.89 11.89
CA ASP A 69 -1.22 6.22 12.93
C ASP A 69 0.28 6.55 12.82
N LYS A 70 1.10 5.82 13.58
CA LYS A 70 2.57 5.95 13.60
C LYS A 70 3.27 5.83 12.23
N ARG A 71 2.58 5.40 11.17
CA ARG A 71 3.09 5.39 9.79
C ARG A 71 3.04 6.79 9.14
N CYS A 72 2.09 7.65 9.54
CA CYS A 72 1.83 8.93 8.90
C CYS A 72 2.91 10.02 9.08
N PRO A 73 3.56 10.19 10.26
CA PRO A 73 4.48 11.32 10.48
C PRO A 73 5.68 11.42 9.54
N LYS A 74 6.05 10.31 8.88
CA LYS A 74 7.17 10.25 7.92
C LYS A 74 6.70 9.89 6.50
N CYS A 75 5.39 9.92 6.25
CA CYS A 75 4.84 9.64 4.94
C CYS A 75 5.06 10.84 4.00
N SER A 76 5.58 10.59 2.80
CA SER A 76 5.74 11.64 1.77
C SER A 76 4.41 12.23 1.29
N LEU A 77 3.30 11.55 1.56
CA LEU A 77 1.95 12.01 1.22
C LEU A 77 1.25 12.73 2.37
N LEU A 78 1.91 13.00 3.50
CA LEU A 78 1.27 13.56 4.70
C LEU A 78 0.52 14.86 4.41
N ASP A 79 1.14 15.80 3.68
CA ASP A 79 0.57 17.11 3.39
C ASP A 79 -0.56 17.06 2.35
N ALA A 80 -0.55 16.05 1.47
CA ALA A 80 -1.63 15.83 0.50
C ALA A 80 -2.81 15.07 1.11
N CYS A 81 -2.53 14.12 2.00
CA CYS A 81 -3.52 13.28 2.65
C CYS A 81 -4.20 13.98 3.82
N VAL A 82 -3.46 14.82 4.57
CA VAL A 82 -3.88 15.53 5.78
C VAL A 82 -4.73 14.65 6.71
N PRO A 83 -4.20 13.47 7.13
CA PRO A 83 -4.97 12.42 7.78
C PRO A 83 -5.72 12.94 9.01
N ALA A 84 -5.08 13.77 9.83
CA ALA A 84 -5.69 14.34 11.04
C ALA A 84 -6.99 15.11 10.75
N THR A 85 -7.12 15.73 9.57
CA THR A 85 -8.29 16.52 9.18
C THR A 85 -9.34 15.66 8.45
N VAL A 86 -8.90 14.80 7.53
CA VAL A 86 -9.84 14.00 6.71
C VAL A 86 -10.55 12.89 7.49
N ILE A 87 -10.03 12.48 8.65
CA ILE A 87 -10.71 11.51 9.53
C ILE A 87 -11.34 12.12 10.78
N ALA A 88 -11.15 13.42 11.04
CA ALA A 88 -11.79 14.07 12.16
C ALA A 88 -13.30 14.18 11.91
N ALA A 89 -14.09 13.48 12.75
CA ALA A 89 -15.54 13.34 12.58
C ALA A 89 -16.29 14.68 12.46
N ARG A 90 -15.81 15.72 13.16
CA ARG A 90 -16.37 17.07 13.07
C ARG A 90 -16.11 17.72 11.71
N GLU A 91 -14.90 17.61 11.19
CA GLU A 91 -14.49 18.23 9.92
C GLU A 91 -15.10 17.52 8.71
N VAL A 92 -15.23 16.19 8.77
CA VAL A 92 -15.96 15.40 7.76
C VAL A 92 -17.44 15.80 7.70
N ARG A 93 -18.09 15.98 8.85
CA ARG A 93 -19.47 16.46 8.93
C ARG A 93 -19.62 17.86 8.35
N LEU A 94 -18.79 18.81 8.80
CA LEU A 94 -18.83 20.20 8.34
C LEU A 94 -18.58 20.30 6.83
N ARG A 95 -17.67 19.50 6.27
CA ARG A 95 -17.43 19.47 4.81
C ARG A 95 -18.66 19.01 4.04
N ARG A 96 -19.45 18.07 4.55
CA ARG A 96 -20.71 17.63 3.92
C ARG A 96 -21.83 18.66 4.04
N GLU A 97 -21.91 19.34 5.18
CA GLU A 97 -23.01 20.24 5.52
C GLU A 97 -22.79 21.69 5.01
N LEU A 98 -21.53 22.14 4.89
CA LEU A 98 -21.20 23.54 4.61
C LEU A 98 -20.57 23.77 3.24
N PHE A 99 -20.05 22.74 2.57
CA PHE A 99 -19.46 22.89 1.24
C PHE A 99 -20.43 22.42 0.16
N VAL A 100 -21.10 23.37 -0.48
CA VAL A 100 -21.79 23.16 -1.75
C VAL A 100 -20.75 23.34 -2.85
N PRO A 101 -20.35 22.28 -3.58
CA PRO A 101 -19.39 22.46 -4.67
C PRO A 101 -19.99 23.40 -5.71
N LEU A 102 -19.25 24.45 -6.07
CA LEU A 102 -19.59 25.28 -7.22
C LEU A 102 -19.49 24.40 -8.46
N THR A 103 -20.65 23.97 -8.97
CA THR A 103 -20.74 23.36 -10.30
C THR A 103 -20.37 24.43 -11.31
N VAL A 104 -19.16 24.37 -11.83
CA VAL A 104 -18.75 25.18 -12.98
C VAL A 104 -19.40 24.52 -14.20
N ALA A 105 -20.29 25.26 -14.86
CA ALA A 105 -20.99 24.87 -16.08
C ALA A 105 -20.04 24.82 -17.29
#